data_AF-A0A7Y3ACI5-F1
#
_entry.id   AF-A0A7Y3ACI5-F1
#
_cell.length_a   1.000
_cell.length_b   1.000
_cell.length_c   1.000
_cell.angle_alpha   90.00
_cell.angle_beta   90.00
_cell.angle_gamma   90.00
#
_symmetry.space_group_name_H-M   'P 1'
#
loop_
_entity.id
_entity.type
_entity.pdbx_description
1 polymer ?
#
loop_
_entity_poly.entity_id
_entity_poly.type
_entity_poly.pdbx_seq_one_letter_code
_entity_poly.pdbx_strand_id
1 'polypeptide(L)'
;PYIALIVSGGTTALYYARSYHDFSLLGRTRDDAAGEAFDKVARLLDLGYPGGPLVSSRAEKGNSSYLSLPRAWLNENSLDFSFSGLKTSVLNYCNNCKASQRDIAVEDLCAAFEQAVVEVLVEKTILAARSTDIDNVVIGGGVSANKRLRFLMSQRCFEEGKKLYVPAPTNCTDNAAMIAFSGLKQFERGIQGSLIEDVFSRSNLGQ
;
A
#
# COMPACT_ATOMS: atom_id res chain seq x y z
N PRO A 1 -16.68 -2.13 -13.35
CA PRO A 1 -16.35 -2.28 -11.91
C PRO A 1 -14.90 -2.77 -11.73
N TYR A 2 -14.27 -2.42 -10.61
CA TYR A 2 -12.91 -2.86 -10.25
C TYR A 2 -12.71 -2.85 -8.72
N ILE A 3 -11.75 -3.63 -8.24
CA ILE A 3 -11.19 -3.50 -6.89
C ILE A 3 -10.04 -2.51 -6.94
N ALA A 4 -10.04 -1.53 -6.04
CA ALA A 4 -8.99 -0.53 -5.95
C ALA A 4 -8.23 -0.67 -4.62
N LEU A 5 -6.94 -0.98 -4.70
CA LEU A 5 -6.01 -0.82 -3.58
C LEU A 5 -5.41 0.59 -3.64
N ILE A 6 -5.75 1.43 -2.68
CA ILE A 6 -5.16 2.76 -2.51
C ILE A 6 -4.13 2.68 -1.37
N VAL A 7 -2.86 2.82 -1.73
CA VAL A 7 -1.73 2.64 -0.81
C VAL A 7 -0.71 3.78 -0.96
N SER A 8 -0.67 4.67 0.03
CA SER A 8 0.17 5.87 0.09
C SER A 8 0.84 6.00 1.47
N GLY A 9 1.48 7.14 1.74
CA GLY A 9 2.06 7.47 3.05
C GLY A 9 1.03 7.44 4.18
N GLY A 10 -0.18 7.96 3.94
CA GLY A 10 -1.23 8.10 4.96
C GLY A 10 -2.51 7.31 4.68
N THR A 11 -2.53 6.47 3.64
CA THR A 11 -3.70 5.69 3.27
C THR A 11 -3.32 4.27 2.93
N THR A 12 -4.06 3.31 3.45
CA THR A 12 -4.07 1.93 2.96
C THR A 12 -5.49 1.42 3.07
N ALA A 13 -6.16 1.29 1.92
CA ALA A 13 -7.57 0.95 1.85
C ALA A 13 -7.90 0.18 0.56
N LEU A 14 -8.90 -0.68 0.67
CA LEU A 14 -9.52 -1.41 -0.43
C LEU A 14 -10.92 -0.87 -0.69
N TYR A 15 -11.21 -0.60 -1.95
CA TYR A 15 -12.52 -0.15 -2.40
C TYR A 15 -13.06 -1.07 -3.48
N TYR A 16 -14.37 -1.29 -3.45
CA TYR A 16 -15.12 -1.75 -4.60
C TYR A 16 -15.60 -0.52 -5.38
N ALA A 17 -15.11 -0.35 -6.60
CA ALA A 17 -15.55 0.72 -7.49
C ALA A 17 -16.55 0.18 -8.50
N ARG A 18 -17.82 0.62 -8.40
CA ARG A 18 -18.86 0.29 -9.40
C ARG A 18 -18.67 1.11 -10.67
N SER A 19 -18.29 2.37 -10.49
CA SER A 19 -17.97 3.33 -11.54
C SER A 19 -16.80 4.22 -11.08
N TYR A 20 -16.40 5.20 -11.90
CA TYR A 20 -15.37 6.17 -11.52
C TYR A 20 -15.81 7.18 -10.44
N HIS A 21 -17.04 7.08 -9.94
CA HIS A 21 -17.60 7.97 -8.91
C HIS A 21 -18.45 7.27 -7.85
N ASP A 22 -18.64 5.96 -7.94
CA ASP A 22 -19.39 5.15 -7.00
C ASP A 22 -18.45 4.09 -6.41
N PHE A 23 -18.13 4.27 -5.14
CA PHE A 23 -17.14 3.50 -4.40
C PHE A 23 -17.76 2.99 -3.10
N SER A 24 -17.41 1.77 -2.70
CA SER A 24 -17.73 1.22 -1.38
C SER A 24 -16.44 0.80 -0.70
N LEU A 25 -16.21 1.28 0.53
CA LEU A 25 -15.06 0.85 1.32
C LEU A 25 -15.22 -0.62 1.72
N LEU A 26 -14.22 -1.45 1.39
CA LEU A 26 -14.21 -2.87 1.75
C LEU A 26 -13.35 -3.15 2.99
N GLY A 27 -12.27 -2.39 3.15
CA GLY A 27 -11.34 -2.54 4.26
C GLY A 27 -10.30 -1.44 4.27
N ARG A 28 -9.76 -1.14 5.45
CA ARG A 28 -8.70 -0.13 5.61
C ARG A 28 -7.72 -0.51 6.70
N THR A 29 -6.60 0.18 6.77
CA THR A 29 -5.70 0.02 7.92
C THR A 29 -6.41 0.39 9.23
N ARG A 30 -6.19 -0.42 10.26
CA ARG A 30 -6.61 -0.16 11.64
C ARG A 30 -5.58 0.63 12.43
N ASP A 31 -4.37 0.73 11.90
CA ASP A 31 -3.23 1.40 12.53
C ASP A 31 -2.41 2.19 11.48
N ASP A 32 -1.15 1.84 11.28
CA ASP A 32 -0.23 2.49 10.36
C ASP A 32 -0.65 2.21 8.92
N ALA A 33 -0.56 3.22 8.05
CA ALA A 33 -0.59 2.97 6.62
C ALA A 33 0.71 2.25 6.19
N ALA A 34 0.68 1.55 5.05
CA ALA A 34 1.86 0.85 4.56
C ALA A 34 3.03 1.82 4.32
N GLY A 35 2.79 2.98 3.71
CA GLY A 35 3.83 3.98 3.49
C GLY A 35 4.43 4.52 4.79
N GLU A 36 3.60 4.75 5.81
CA GLU A 36 4.06 5.12 7.14
C GLU A 36 4.93 4.03 7.78
N ALA A 37 4.58 2.74 7.60
CA ALA A 37 5.39 1.63 8.07
C ALA A 37 6.78 1.62 7.40
N PHE A 38 6.85 1.87 6.08
CA PHE A 38 8.12 2.03 5.37
C PHE A 38 8.95 3.21 5.93
N ASP A 39 8.32 4.36 6.18
CA ASP A 39 9.00 5.53 6.75
C ASP A 39 9.54 5.27 8.16
N LYS A 40 8.77 4.55 8.99
CA LYS A 40 9.19 4.15 10.34
C LYS A 40 10.38 3.18 10.31
N VAL A 41 10.38 2.21 9.40
CA VAL A 41 11.51 1.28 9.25
C VAL A 41 12.74 1.99 8.70
N ALA A 42 12.60 2.89 7.72
CA ALA A 42 13.72 3.69 7.22
C ALA A 42 14.37 4.52 8.34
N ARG A 43 13.56 5.12 9.21
CA ARG A 43 14.05 5.87 10.38
C ARG A 43 14.76 4.97 11.40
N LEU A 44 14.24 3.76 11.65
CA LEU A 44 14.89 2.80 12.55
C LEU A 44 16.27 2.34 12.06
N LEU A 45 16.45 2.31 10.75
CA LEU A 45 17.69 1.91 10.07
C LEU A 45 18.57 3.09 9.67
N ASP A 46 18.22 4.32 10.09
CA ASP A 46 18.93 5.55 9.77
C ASP A 46 19.16 5.78 8.27
N LEU A 47 18.18 5.41 7.44
CA LEU A 47 18.27 5.52 5.97
C LEU A 47 17.88 6.91 5.46
N GLY A 48 17.09 7.68 6.23
CA GLY A 48 16.56 8.98 5.84
C GLY A 48 15.07 9.00 5.49
N TYR A 49 14.62 10.07 4.83
CA TYR A 49 13.21 10.31 4.44
C TYR A 49 13.14 10.92 3.03
N PRO A 50 12.16 10.56 2.16
CA PRO A 50 11.08 9.58 2.37
C PRO A 50 11.58 8.13 2.38
N GLY A 51 11.06 7.32 3.30
CA GLY A 51 11.59 6.00 3.62
C GLY A 51 11.19 4.90 2.62
N GLY A 52 10.00 4.99 2.02
CA GLY A 52 9.51 4.02 1.02
C GLY A 52 10.53 3.72 -0.10
N PRO A 53 10.97 4.72 -0.88
CA PRO A 53 11.96 4.51 -1.94
C PRO A 53 13.32 4.00 -1.43
N LEU A 54 13.75 4.46 -0.25
CA LEU A 54 15.05 4.11 0.33
C LEU A 54 15.09 2.65 0.78
N VAL A 55 14.07 2.20 1.51
CA VAL A 55 13.92 0.81 1.93
C VAL A 55 13.80 -0.10 0.72
N SER A 56 13.00 0.27 -0.28
CA SER A 56 12.83 -0.54 -1.50
C SER A 56 14.13 -0.67 -2.31
N SER A 57 14.90 0.41 -2.43
CA SER A 57 16.21 0.39 -3.09
C SER A 57 17.22 -0.53 -2.37
N ARG A 58 17.19 -0.59 -1.03
CA ARG A 58 18.02 -1.51 -0.25
C ARG A 58 17.56 -2.96 -0.39
N ALA A 59 16.25 -3.18 -0.36
CA ALA A 59 15.63 -4.49 -0.51
C ALA A 59 15.95 -5.16 -1.86
N GLU A 60 16.15 -4.40 -2.95
CA GLU A 60 16.56 -4.96 -4.26
C GLU A 60 17.87 -5.76 -4.20
N LYS A 61 18.72 -5.49 -3.19
CA LYS A 61 20.01 -6.16 -2.98
C LYS A 61 19.98 -7.21 -1.86
N GLY A 62 18.82 -7.41 -1.22
CA GLY A 62 18.68 -8.27 -0.06
C GLY A 62 17.96 -9.58 -0.36
N ASN A 63 18.07 -10.52 0.57
CA ASN A 63 17.35 -11.78 0.59
C ASN A 63 16.09 -11.66 1.44
N SER A 64 14.90 -11.68 0.81
CA SER A 64 13.62 -11.60 1.50
C SER A 64 13.30 -12.79 2.42
N SER A 65 14.03 -13.91 2.28
CA SER A 65 13.90 -15.10 3.15
C SER A 65 14.82 -15.07 4.37
N TYR A 66 15.63 -14.01 4.51
CA TYR A 66 16.61 -13.90 5.60
C TYR A 66 15.96 -13.86 6.99
N LEU A 67 14.83 -13.17 7.12
CA LEU A 67 14.11 -13.01 8.39
C LEU A 67 12.61 -13.22 8.18
N SER A 68 12.02 -14.10 8.98
CA SER A 68 10.56 -14.27 9.00
C SER A 68 9.91 -13.21 9.89
N LEU A 69 9.43 -12.13 9.27
CA LEU A 69 8.62 -11.10 9.94
C LEU A 69 7.14 -11.50 9.97
N PRO A 70 6.37 -11.13 11.01
CA PRO A 70 4.96 -11.50 11.11
C PRO A 70 4.12 -10.82 10.01
N ARG A 71 3.11 -11.53 9.50
CA ARG A 71 2.06 -10.95 8.64
C ARG A 71 0.78 -10.80 9.47
N ALA A 72 0.24 -9.59 9.57
CA ALA A 72 -0.99 -9.34 10.32
C ALA A 72 -2.22 -9.61 9.43
N TRP A 73 -2.69 -10.86 9.44
CA TRP A 73 -3.87 -11.27 8.67
C TRP A 73 -5.20 -10.75 9.25
N LEU A 74 -5.22 -10.45 10.55
CA LEU A 74 -6.43 -10.15 11.34
C LEU A 74 -7.41 -11.35 11.35
N ASN A 75 -8.72 -11.10 11.45
CA ASN A 75 -9.73 -12.14 11.43
C ASN A 75 -9.79 -12.83 10.06
N GLU A 76 -10.27 -14.07 10.02
CA GLU A 76 -10.56 -14.78 8.78
C GLU A 76 -11.45 -13.92 7.86
N ASN A 77 -11.10 -13.86 6.57
CA ASN A 77 -11.76 -13.04 5.55
C ASN A 77 -11.72 -11.51 5.76
N SER A 78 -10.99 -11.00 6.75
CA SER A 78 -10.85 -9.56 6.95
C SER A 78 -10.09 -8.90 5.79
N LEU A 79 -10.64 -7.81 5.26
CA LEU A 79 -9.99 -6.95 4.26
C LEU A 79 -9.29 -5.74 4.88
N ASP A 80 -9.30 -5.63 6.21
CA ASP A 80 -8.58 -4.59 6.93
C ASP A 80 -7.08 -4.88 6.99
N PHE A 81 -6.27 -3.85 7.22
CA PHE A 81 -4.82 -3.96 7.30
C PHE A 81 -4.31 -3.62 8.72
N SER A 82 -3.11 -4.12 9.05
CA SER A 82 -2.36 -3.72 10.24
C SER A 82 -0.87 -3.89 9.94
N PHE A 83 -0.08 -2.84 10.17
CA PHE A 83 1.36 -2.85 9.92
C PHE A 83 2.18 -2.39 11.13
N SER A 84 1.54 -1.88 12.18
CA SER A 84 2.23 -1.39 13.40
C SER A 84 3.11 -2.46 14.06
N GLY A 85 2.68 -3.73 14.04
CA GLY A 85 3.43 -4.86 14.61
C GLY A 85 4.77 -5.13 13.91
N LEU A 86 4.88 -4.84 12.61
CA LEU A 86 6.12 -5.04 11.84
C LEU A 86 7.24 -4.15 12.34
N LYS A 87 6.94 -2.89 12.66
CA LYS A 87 7.90 -1.96 13.25
C LYS A 87 8.52 -2.55 14.53
N THR A 88 7.67 -3.09 15.41
CA THR A 88 8.11 -3.69 16.68
C THR A 88 9.01 -4.90 16.43
N SER A 89 8.65 -5.77 15.49
CA SER A 89 9.49 -6.92 15.11
C SER A 89 10.84 -6.51 14.55
N VAL A 90 10.88 -5.49 13.69
CA VAL A 90 12.13 -4.94 13.13
C VAL A 90 12.98 -4.32 14.23
N LEU A 91 12.39 -3.50 15.11
CA LEU A 91 13.09 -2.90 16.25
C LEU A 91 13.71 -3.97 17.17
N ASN A 92 12.95 -5.00 17.50
CA ASN A 92 13.43 -6.10 18.33
C ASN A 92 14.59 -6.85 17.68
N TYR A 93 14.51 -7.10 16.36
CA TYR A 93 15.61 -7.69 15.61
C TYR A 93 16.89 -6.82 15.68
N CYS A 94 16.77 -5.51 15.44
CA CYS A 94 17.88 -4.58 15.53
C CYS A 94 18.50 -4.55 16.94
N ASN A 95 17.67 -4.53 17.99
CA ASN A 95 18.13 -4.55 19.37
C ASN A 95 18.87 -5.84 19.73
N ASN A 96 18.38 -6.99 19.26
CA ASN A 96 19.03 -8.28 19.47
C ASN A 96 20.39 -8.36 18.76
N CYS A 97 20.51 -7.81 17.55
CA CYS A 97 21.79 -7.72 16.84
C CYS A 97 22.79 -6.86 17.63
N LYS A 98 22.37 -5.68 18.09
CA LYS A 98 23.19 -4.79 18.93
C LYS A 98 23.64 -5.46 20.23
N ALA A 99 22.72 -6.13 20.95
CA ALA A 99 23.02 -6.83 22.18
C ALA A 99 24.00 -8.00 21.98
N SER A 100 23.94 -8.66 20.82
CA SER A 100 24.84 -9.75 20.44
C SER A 100 26.12 -9.28 19.71
N GLN A 101 26.36 -7.97 19.60
CA GLN A 101 27.47 -7.39 18.82
C GLN A 101 27.55 -7.92 17.37
N ARG A 102 26.38 -8.19 16.76
CA ARG A 102 26.26 -8.60 15.37
C ARG A 102 25.85 -7.41 14.51
N ASP A 103 26.43 -7.33 13.32
CA ASP A 103 26.02 -6.35 12.32
C ASP A 103 24.61 -6.65 11.81
N ILE A 104 23.87 -5.59 11.52
CA ILE A 104 22.55 -5.68 10.90
C ILE A 104 22.77 -5.78 9.39
N ALA A 105 22.36 -6.89 8.78
CA ALA A 105 22.25 -7.00 7.34
C ALA A 105 21.07 -6.12 6.85
N VAL A 106 21.35 -4.85 6.59
CA VAL A 106 20.33 -3.82 6.29
C VAL A 106 19.54 -4.19 5.03
N GLU A 107 20.22 -4.58 3.97
CA GLU A 107 19.60 -4.98 2.70
C GLU A 107 18.64 -6.16 2.90
N ASP A 108 19.06 -7.19 3.62
CA ASP A 108 18.25 -8.39 3.90
C ASP A 108 17.04 -8.06 4.78
N LEU A 109 17.23 -7.22 5.79
CA LEU A 109 16.14 -6.77 6.67
C LEU A 109 15.11 -5.91 5.91
N CYS A 110 15.57 -5.02 5.04
CA CYS A 110 14.70 -4.26 4.13
C CYS A 110 13.92 -5.19 3.20
N ALA A 111 14.57 -6.21 2.62
CA ALA A 111 13.93 -7.18 1.74
C ALA A 111 12.87 -8.02 2.46
N ALA A 112 13.17 -8.51 3.67
CA ALA A 112 12.23 -9.25 4.50
C ALA A 112 11.02 -8.40 4.90
N PHE A 113 11.26 -7.13 5.28
CA PHE A 113 10.20 -6.20 5.65
C PHE A 113 9.30 -5.85 4.46
N GLU A 114 9.88 -5.48 3.32
CA GLU A 114 9.12 -5.18 2.10
C GLU A 114 8.28 -6.38 1.67
N GLN A 115 8.85 -7.59 1.72
CA GLN A 115 8.12 -8.80 1.42
C GLN A 115 6.91 -8.99 2.33
N ALA A 116 7.06 -8.79 3.65
CA ALA A 116 5.96 -8.97 4.60
C ALA A 116 4.82 -7.96 4.38
N VAL A 117 5.14 -6.70 4.09
CA VAL A 117 4.13 -5.67 3.78
C VAL A 117 3.43 -5.98 2.46
N VAL A 118 4.20 -6.23 1.39
CA VAL A 118 3.66 -6.45 0.05
C VAL A 118 2.78 -7.68 -0.02
N GLU A 119 3.17 -8.77 0.64
CA GLU A 119 2.39 -10.01 0.66
C GLU A 119 0.98 -9.78 1.23
N VAL A 120 0.87 -9.05 2.36
CA VAL A 120 -0.43 -8.73 2.96
C VAL A 120 -1.27 -7.85 2.01
N LEU A 121 -0.66 -6.85 1.36
CA LEU A 121 -1.34 -6.00 0.37
C LEU A 121 -1.89 -6.81 -0.80
N VAL A 122 -1.09 -7.73 -1.34
CA VAL A 122 -1.45 -8.56 -2.49
C VAL A 122 -2.57 -9.54 -2.11
N GLU A 123 -2.37 -10.34 -1.06
CA GLU A 123 -3.36 -11.36 -0.66
C GLU A 123 -4.73 -10.76 -0.34
N LYS A 124 -4.78 -9.64 0.40
CA LYS A 124 -6.06 -9.00 0.74
C LYS A 124 -6.73 -8.37 -0.48
N THR A 125 -5.95 -7.87 -1.44
CA THR A 125 -6.51 -7.35 -2.72
C THR A 125 -7.10 -8.48 -3.56
N ILE A 126 -6.41 -9.61 -3.66
CA ILE A 126 -6.91 -10.79 -4.36
C ILE A 126 -8.13 -11.38 -3.66
N LEU A 127 -8.11 -11.46 -2.33
CA LEU A 127 -9.25 -11.90 -1.54
C LEU A 127 -10.48 -11.01 -1.79
N ALA A 128 -10.32 -9.68 -1.82
CA ALA A 128 -11.39 -8.75 -2.17
C ALA A 128 -11.92 -8.97 -3.60
N ALA A 129 -11.02 -9.21 -4.57
CA ALA A 129 -11.41 -9.49 -5.96
C ALA A 129 -12.19 -10.81 -6.09
N ARG A 130 -11.78 -11.85 -5.36
CA ARG A 130 -12.49 -13.13 -5.31
C ARG A 130 -13.85 -13.02 -4.63
N SER A 131 -13.93 -12.38 -3.46
CA SER A 131 -15.16 -12.29 -2.68
C SER A 131 -16.25 -11.44 -3.32
N THR A 132 -15.86 -10.54 -4.23
CA THR A 132 -16.77 -9.67 -4.99
C THR A 132 -17.01 -10.15 -6.42
N ASP A 133 -16.35 -11.24 -6.85
CA ASP A 133 -16.36 -11.75 -8.22
C ASP A 133 -15.99 -10.68 -9.28
N ILE A 134 -14.96 -9.89 -8.98
CA ILE A 134 -14.48 -8.82 -9.86
C ILE A 134 -13.15 -9.21 -10.50
N ASP A 135 -13.04 -9.00 -11.81
CA ASP A 135 -11.83 -9.34 -12.57
C ASP A 135 -10.80 -8.23 -12.64
N ASN A 136 -11.23 -6.97 -12.53
CA ASN A 136 -10.35 -5.83 -12.68
C ASN A 136 -9.80 -5.40 -11.31
N VAL A 137 -8.48 -5.35 -11.19
CA VAL A 137 -7.75 -4.86 -10.02
C VAL A 137 -6.98 -3.61 -10.42
N VAL A 138 -7.11 -2.56 -9.63
CA VAL A 138 -6.39 -1.29 -9.79
C VAL A 138 -5.56 -1.07 -8.52
N ILE A 139 -4.32 -0.63 -8.68
CA ILE A 139 -3.50 -0.16 -7.56
C ILE A 139 -3.12 1.31 -7.77
N GLY A 140 -3.13 2.11 -6.70
CA GLY A 140 -2.80 3.53 -6.74
C GLY A 140 -2.18 4.04 -5.43
N GLY A 141 -1.70 5.29 -5.44
CA GLY A 141 -0.99 5.92 -4.32
C GLY A 141 0.52 5.69 -4.36
N GLY A 142 1.27 6.44 -3.56
CA GLY A 142 2.75 6.47 -3.65
C GLY A 142 3.44 5.11 -3.48
N VAL A 143 2.91 4.23 -2.62
CA VAL A 143 3.48 2.89 -2.41
C VAL A 143 3.24 1.98 -3.62
N SER A 144 2.25 2.27 -4.48
CA SER A 144 2.04 1.53 -5.73
C SER A 144 3.19 1.68 -6.75
N ALA A 145 4.12 2.62 -6.53
CA ALA A 145 5.36 2.72 -7.31
C ALA A 145 6.39 1.64 -6.94
N ASN A 146 6.22 0.95 -5.81
CA ASN A 146 7.12 -0.11 -5.35
C ASN A 146 7.17 -1.28 -6.35
N LYS A 147 8.39 -1.65 -6.78
CA LYS A 147 8.60 -2.67 -7.82
C LYS A 147 8.17 -4.06 -7.37
N ARG A 148 8.43 -4.43 -6.11
CA ARG A 148 8.04 -5.73 -5.56
C ARG A 148 6.52 -5.89 -5.50
N LEU A 149 5.81 -4.84 -5.09
CA LEU A 149 4.36 -4.79 -5.09
C LEU A 149 3.79 -4.99 -6.49
N ARG A 150 4.31 -4.23 -7.48
CA ARG A 150 3.88 -4.39 -8.87
C ARG A 150 4.13 -5.81 -9.39
N PHE A 151 5.30 -6.36 -9.12
CA PHE A 151 5.67 -7.71 -9.53
C PHE A 151 4.75 -8.76 -8.92
N LEU A 152 4.62 -8.79 -7.59
CA LEU A 152 3.81 -9.79 -6.89
C LEU A 152 2.32 -9.64 -7.19
N MET A 153 1.80 -8.41 -7.27
CA MET A 153 0.40 -8.18 -7.65
C MET A 153 0.14 -8.65 -9.08
N SER A 154 1.05 -8.39 -10.01
CA SER A 154 0.92 -8.84 -11.40
C SER A 154 0.92 -10.36 -11.50
N GLN A 155 1.86 -11.02 -10.80
CA GLN A 155 1.92 -12.48 -10.74
C GLN A 155 0.62 -13.07 -10.18
N ARG A 156 0.16 -12.55 -9.04
CA ARG A 156 -1.05 -13.05 -8.39
C ARG A 156 -2.31 -12.76 -9.18
N CYS A 157 -2.41 -11.61 -9.84
CA CYS A 157 -3.53 -11.37 -10.76
C CYS A 157 -3.53 -12.37 -11.91
N PHE A 158 -2.37 -12.67 -12.50
CA PHE A 158 -2.27 -13.65 -13.58
C PHE A 158 -2.70 -15.06 -13.14
N GLU A 159 -2.21 -15.53 -11.99
CA GLU A 159 -2.57 -16.84 -11.42
C GLU A 159 -4.09 -16.97 -11.15
N GLU A 160 -4.74 -15.86 -10.84
CA GLU A 160 -6.17 -15.79 -10.52
C GLU A 160 -7.08 -15.43 -11.71
N GLY A 161 -6.51 -15.28 -12.91
CA GLY A 161 -7.25 -14.83 -14.10
C GLY A 161 -7.77 -13.39 -14.01
N LYS A 162 -7.16 -12.55 -13.17
CA LYS A 162 -7.52 -11.14 -12.95
C LYS A 162 -6.67 -10.20 -13.81
N LYS A 163 -7.23 -9.03 -14.14
CA LYS A 163 -6.57 -7.97 -14.91
C LYS A 163 -6.05 -6.88 -13.97
N LEU A 164 -4.75 -6.65 -13.98
CA LEU A 164 -4.11 -5.60 -13.20
C LEU A 164 -3.95 -4.32 -14.02
N TYR A 165 -4.36 -3.19 -13.44
CA TYR A 165 -4.16 -1.85 -13.96
C TYR A 165 -3.30 -1.05 -12.99
N VAL A 166 -2.16 -0.55 -13.48
CA VAL A 166 -1.21 0.21 -12.67
C VAL A 166 -0.87 1.51 -13.40
N PRO A 167 -0.96 2.67 -12.74
CA PRO A 167 -0.50 3.92 -13.33
C PRO A 167 1.02 3.92 -13.56
N ALA A 168 1.47 4.74 -14.49
CA ALA A 168 2.89 5.05 -14.65
C ALA A 168 3.45 5.56 -13.30
N PRO A 169 4.70 5.23 -12.91
CA PRO A 169 5.25 5.61 -11.61
C PRO A 169 5.15 7.10 -11.28
N THR A 170 5.30 7.98 -12.28
CA THR A 170 5.16 9.45 -12.14
C THR A 170 3.76 9.90 -11.74
N ASN A 171 2.74 9.06 -11.98
CA ASN A 171 1.35 9.34 -11.69
C ASN A 171 0.86 8.66 -10.39
N CYS A 172 1.73 7.90 -9.71
CA CYS A 172 1.40 7.22 -8.45
C CYS A 172 1.45 8.15 -7.24
N THR A 173 2.42 9.08 -7.22
CA THR A 173 2.58 10.10 -6.19
C THR A 173 1.65 11.28 -6.43
N ASP A 174 1.38 12.06 -5.40
CA ASP A 174 0.47 13.21 -5.49
C ASP A 174 0.90 14.18 -6.58
N ASN A 175 -0.02 14.50 -7.49
CA ASN A 175 0.23 15.38 -8.62
C ASN A 175 -1.05 16.14 -9.00
N ALA A 176 -0.91 17.30 -9.66
CA ALA A 176 -2.07 18.10 -10.08
C ALA A 176 -2.86 17.44 -11.24
N ALA A 177 -2.26 16.54 -12.01
CA ALA A 177 -2.91 15.92 -13.16
C ALA A 177 -4.08 15.02 -12.74
N MET A 178 -3.94 14.25 -11.65
CA MET A 178 -5.07 13.46 -11.10
C MET A 178 -6.21 14.34 -10.59
N ILE A 179 -5.90 15.51 -10.01
CA ILE A 179 -6.91 16.47 -9.54
C ILE A 179 -7.65 17.08 -10.72
N ALA A 180 -6.92 17.53 -11.75
CA ALA A 180 -7.51 18.07 -12.97
C ALA A 180 -8.41 17.05 -13.68
N PHE A 181 -7.96 15.80 -13.79
CA PHE A 181 -8.76 14.72 -14.38
C PHE A 181 -10.02 14.41 -13.57
N SER A 182 -9.91 14.32 -12.24
CA SER A 182 -11.06 14.11 -11.35
C SER A 182 -12.07 15.27 -11.45
N GLY A 183 -11.57 16.51 -11.44
CA GLY A 183 -12.40 17.71 -11.60
C GLY A 183 -13.14 17.75 -12.93
N LEU A 184 -12.46 17.40 -14.03
CA LEU A 184 -13.10 17.28 -15.35
C LEU A 184 -14.23 16.23 -15.33
N LYS A 185 -14.01 15.06 -14.74
CA LYS A 185 -15.03 14.00 -14.64
C LYS A 185 -16.22 14.38 -13.77
N GLN A 186 -16.00 15.20 -12.75
CA GLN A 186 -17.08 15.78 -11.94
C GLN A 186 -17.85 16.84 -12.72
N PHE A 187 -17.15 17.75 -13.41
CA PHE A 187 -17.74 18.79 -14.23
C PHE A 187 -18.61 18.24 -15.37
N GLU A 188 -18.13 17.20 -16.07
CA GLU A 188 -18.88 16.48 -17.12
C GLU A 188 -20.20 15.87 -16.59
N ARG A 189 -20.31 15.62 -15.28
CA ARG A 189 -21.53 15.14 -14.61
C ARG A 189 -22.42 16.27 -14.07
N GLY A 190 -22.06 17.53 -14.33
CA GLY A 190 -22.74 18.70 -13.80
C GLY A 190 -22.44 18.99 -12.32
N ILE A 191 -21.43 18.33 -11.73
CA ILE A 191 -20.97 18.66 -10.38
C ILE A 191 -20.00 19.83 -10.48
N GLN A 192 -20.33 20.93 -9.83
CA GLN A 192 -19.53 22.15 -9.81
C GLN A 192 -19.31 22.56 -8.35
N GLY A 193 -18.11 23.07 -8.06
CA GLY A 193 -17.80 23.61 -6.75
C GLY A 193 -18.47 24.96 -6.51
N SER A 194 -18.72 25.29 -5.25
CA SER A 194 -19.21 26.59 -4.78
C SER A 194 -18.10 27.46 -4.22
N LEU A 195 -18.25 28.79 -4.31
CA LEU A 195 -17.30 29.75 -3.73
C LEU A 195 -17.24 29.72 -2.19
N ILE A 196 -18.24 29.11 -1.55
CA ILE A 196 -18.33 28.95 -0.09
C ILE A 196 -18.03 27.52 0.38
N GLU A 197 -17.57 26.64 -0.52
CA GLU A 197 -17.14 25.29 -0.13
C GLU A 197 -15.93 25.33 0.80
N ASP A 198 -15.95 24.45 1.80
CA ASP A 198 -14.88 24.32 2.78
C ASP A 198 -14.02 23.08 2.48
N VAL A 199 -12.84 23.03 3.09
CA VAL A 199 -11.91 21.92 2.98
C VAL A 199 -12.16 20.89 4.08
N PHE A 200 -12.24 19.62 3.70
CA PHE A 200 -12.41 18.52 4.63
C PHE A 200 -11.09 17.76 4.80
N SER A 201 -10.59 17.69 6.03
CA SER A 201 -9.37 16.94 6.36
C SER A 201 -9.57 15.41 6.33
N ARG A 202 -10.81 14.95 6.21
CA ARG A 202 -11.18 13.53 6.12
C ARG A 202 -12.06 13.30 4.91
N SER A 203 -11.70 12.29 4.13
CA SER A 203 -12.48 11.88 2.96
C SER A 203 -13.66 11.01 3.37
N ASN A 204 -14.84 11.32 2.80
CA ASN A 204 -16.04 10.49 2.89
C ASN A 204 -16.11 9.47 1.74
N LEU A 205 -15.02 9.23 1.01
CA LEU A 205 -15.00 8.32 -0.13
C LEU A 205 -15.41 6.91 0.30
N GLY A 206 -16.54 6.44 -0.24
CA GLY A 206 -17.10 5.12 0.02
C GLY A 206 -17.53 4.85 1.47
N GLN A 207 -17.79 5.91 2.25
CA GLN A 207 -18.49 5.84 3.55
C GLN A 207 -20.00 5.82 3.36
#